data_AF-A0A1G5FUR1-F1
#
_entry.id   AF-A0A1G5FUR1-F1
#
_cell.length_a   1.000
_cell.length_b   1.000
_cell.length_c   1.000
_cell.angle_alpha   90.00
_cell.angle_beta   90.00
_cell.angle_gamma   90.00
#
_symmetry.space_group_name_H-M   'P 1'
#
loop_
_entity.id
_entity.type
_entity.pdbx_description
1 polymer ?
#
loop_
_entity_poly.entity_id
_entity_poly.type
_entity_poly.pdbx_seq_one_letter_code
_entity_poly.pdbx_strand_id
1 'polypeptide(L)'
;MCVQVYGVVFEDPKPKINGRRGQAQGGVDVFVNAKSIGRIGVQCKKYFKIELEFKHVDDEVKKADKYKTPIKILIIATTSPSSAPLLHQVQVMSDAREAQGLFTVEVEFWEDIENRINSFNALLDSYAPHSAGAAYHRLEQKLDSVLPRPDSIPLPAIQYMPRPKALRSYQPGELTQLINLFRHNSTARMTC
;
A
#
# COMPACT_ATOMS: atom_id res chain seq x y z
N MET A 1 -13.19 2.47 11.28
CA MET A 1 -12.06 2.65 10.35
C MET A 1 -11.08 1.50 10.43
N CYS A 2 -10.27 1.37 11.50
CA CYS A 2 -9.21 0.35 11.59
C CYS A 2 -9.66 -1.08 11.20
N VAL A 3 -10.81 -1.55 11.71
CA VAL A 3 -11.33 -2.89 11.39
C VAL A 3 -11.51 -3.14 9.89
N GLN A 4 -11.95 -2.14 9.14
CA GLN A 4 -12.17 -2.27 7.70
C GLN A 4 -10.85 -2.10 6.95
N VAL A 5 -10.05 -1.11 7.31
CA VAL A 5 -8.75 -0.84 6.68
C VAL A 5 -7.85 -2.06 6.80
N TYR A 6 -7.59 -2.54 8.02
CA TYR A 6 -6.70 -3.67 8.24
C TYR A 6 -7.32 -5.01 7.80
N GLY A 7 -8.65 -5.14 7.81
CA GLY A 7 -9.32 -6.29 7.21
C GLY A 7 -9.03 -6.41 5.71
N VAL A 8 -9.08 -5.30 4.98
CA VAL A 8 -8.74 -5.29 3.54
C VAL A 8 -7.23 -5.47 3.33
N VAL A 9 -6.40 -4.72 4.07
CA VAL A 9 -4.94 -4.74 3.93
C VAL A 9 -4.34 -6.13 4.14
N PHE A 10 -4.88 -6.90 5.09
CA PHE A 10 -4.41 -8.25 5.40
C PHE A 10 -5.30 -9.36 4.81
N GLU A 11 -6.23 -9.02 3.91
CA GLU A 11 -7.14 -9.94 3.25
C GLU A 11 -7.95 -10.83 4.22
N ASP A 12 -8.29 -10.31 5.40
CA ASP A 12 -9.15 -10.99 6.35
C ASP A 12 -10.62 -10.69 6.04
N PRO A 13 -11.43 -11.69 5.64
CA PRO A 13 -12.86 -11.49 5.41
C PRO A 13 -13.66 -11.29 6.69
N LYS A 14 -13.10 -11.58 7.88
CA LYS A 14 -13.81 -11.58 9.16
C LYS A 14 -13.01 -10.91 10.30
N PRO A 15 -12.52 -9.66 10.12
CA PRO A 15 -11.84 -8.93 11.18
C PRO A 15 -12.82 -8.69 12.35
N LYS A 16 -12.29 -8.62 13.57
CA LYS A 16 -13.10 -8.52 14.80
C LYS A 16 -12.70 -7.33 15.65
N ILE A 17 -13.68 -6.54 16.07
CA ILE A 17 -13.47 -5.52 17.11
C ILE A 17 -13.49 -6.22 18.46
N ASN A 18 -12.47 -5.96 19.28
CA ASN A 18 -12.33 -6.50 20.61
C ASN A 18 -13.12 -5.65 21.62
N GLY A 19 -14.29 -6.14 22.03
CA GLY A 19 -15.09 -5.55 23.10
C GLY A 19 -15.71 -4.18 22.78
N ARG A 20 -16.47 -3.66 23.76
CA ARG A 20 -17.06 -2.31 23.72
C ARG A 20 -16.26 -1.36 24.61
N ARG A 21 -16.36 -0.05 24.31
CA ARG A 21 -15.76 1.02 25.14
C ARG A 21 -16.13 0.81 26.62
N GLY A 22 -15.13 0.71 27.48
CA GLY A 22 -15.30 0.46 28.93
C GLY A 22 -15.02 -0.97 29.38
N GLN A 23 -14.83 -1.92 28.46
CA GLN A 23 -14.31 -3.25 28.80
C GLN A 23 -12.77 -3.25 28.80
N ALA A 24 -12.18 -4.21 29.53
CA ALA A 24 -10.74 -4.45 29.49
C ALA A 24 -10.37 -5.07 28.14
N GLN A 25 -9.97 -4.22 27.18
CA GLN A 25 -9.61 -4.62 25.81
C GLN A 25 -8.16 -5.13 25.69
N GLY A 26 -7.42 -5.17 26.80
CA GLY A 26 -6.08 -5.75 26.85
C GLY A 26 -5.03 -5.13 25.94
N GLY A 27 -5.24 -3.88 25.51
CA GLY A 27 -4.33 -3.17 24.61
C GLY A 27 -4.47 -3.56 23.13
N VAL A 28 -5.56 -4.23 22.75
CA VAL A 28 -5.89 -4.51 21.35
C VAL A 28 -7.35 -4.18 21.09
N ASP A 29 -7.63 -3.29 20.14
CA ASP A 29 -8.98 -2.88 19.77
C ASP A 29 -9.56 -3.75 18.64
N VAL A 30 -8.71 -4.28 17.77
CA VAL A 30 -9.11 -5.07 16.59
C VAL A 30 -8.20 -6.28 16.43
N PHE A 31 -8.78 -7.42 16.08
CA PHE A 31 -8.06 -8.60 15.62
C PHE A 31 -8.28 -8.81 14.13
N VAL A 32 -7.19 -9.13 13.45
CA VAL A 32 -7.15 -9.48 12.03
C VAL A 32 -6.34 -10.77 11.89
N ASN A 33 -6.74 -11.69 11.03
CA ASN A 33 -5.97 -12.91 10.75
C ASN A 33 -5.43 -12.87 9.31
N ALA A 34 -4.15 -12.59 9.17
CA ALA A 34 -3.44 -12.67 7.91
C ALA A 34 -3.01 -14.12 7.63
N LYS A 35 -3.18 -14.62 6.39
CA LYS A 35 -2.88 -16.03 6.05
C LYS A 35 -1.42 -16.43 6.30
N SER A 36 -0.47 -15.56 5.98
CA SER A 36 0.97 -15.83 6.07
C SER A 36 1.58 -15.52 7.44
N ILE A 37 0.97 -14.62 8.21
CA ILE A 37 1.52 -14.12 9.48
C ILE A 37 0.81 -14.75 10.69
N GLY A 38 -0.51 -14.94 10.57
CA GLY A 38 -1.38 -15.33 11.68
C GLY A 38 -2.13 -14.13 12.27
N ARG A 39 -2.42 -14.19 13.57
CA ARG A 39 -3.25 -13.19 14.24
C ARG A 39 -2.46 -11.91 14.52
N ILE A 40 -2.99 -10.80 14.05
CA ILE A 40 -2.49 -9.45 14.24
C ILE A 40 -3.45 -8.71 15.18
N GLY A 41 -2.91 -8.05 16.19
CA GLY A 41 -3.63 -7.13 17.04
C GLY A 41 -3.41 -5.70 16.57
N VAL A 42 -4.46 -4.92 16.45
CA VAL A 42 -4.38 -3.49 16.14
C VAL A 42 -4.95 -2.70 17.31
N GLN A 43 -4.16 -1.78 17.84
CA GLN A 43 -4.58 -0.80 18.82
C GLN A 43 -4.74 0.55 18.12
N CYS A 44 -5.93 1.12 18.17
CA CYS A 44 -6.22 2.40 17.55
C CYS A 44 -6.14 3.51 18.59
N LYS A 45 -5.30 4.52 18.35
CA LYS A 45 -5.18 5.68 19.22
C LYS A 45 -5.49 6.95 18.46
N LYS A 46 -6.57 7.62 18.86
CA LYS A 46 -6.93 8.94 18.34
C LYS A 46 -6.22 10.01 19.16
N TYR A 47 -5.11 10.52 18.63
CA TYR A 47 -4.42 11.68 19.19
C TYR A 47 -4.74 12.89 18.33
N PHE A 48 -5.38 13.89 18.93
CA PHE A 48 -5.73 15.15 18.25
C PHE A 48 -4.93 16.35 18.80
N LYS A 49 -4.23 16.18 19.94
CA LYS A 49 -3.55 17.26 20.67
C LYS A 49 -2.29 16.85 21.44
N ILE A 50 -1.98 15.55 21.53
CA ILE A 50 -0.85 15.03 22.31
C ILE A 50 -0.01 14.19 21.35
N GLU A 51 1.29 14.37 21.36
CA GLU A 51 2.21 13.59 20.55
C GLU A 51 2.30 12.15 21.07
N LEU A 52 2.30 11.18 20.17
CA LEU A 52 2.49 9.78 20.54
C LEU A 52 3.96 9.59 20.92
N GLU A 53 4.23 9.55 22.22
CA GLU A 53 5.55 9.17 22.74
C GLU A 53 5.74 7.66 22.85
N PHE A 54 7.00 7.21 22.87
CA PHE A 54 7.37 5.79 23.02
C PHE A 54 6.77 5.13 24.26
N LYS A 55 6.64 5.87 25.38
CA LYS A 55 6.01 5.37 26.61
C LYS A 55 4.58 4.86 26.38
N HIS A 56 3.84 5.49 25.47
CA HIS A 56 2.48 5.04 25.15
C HIS A 56 2.50 3.72 24.39
N VAL A 57 3.46 3.52 23.48
CA VAL A 57 3.63 2.25 22.77
C VAL A 57 4.00 1.15 23.77
N ASP A 58 4.99 1.41 24.64
CA ASP A 58 5.43 0.49 25.69
C ASP A 58 4.28 0.11 26.65
N ASP A 59 3.42 1.05 27.02
CA ASP A 59 2.23 0.78 27.84
C ASP A 59 1.23 -0.17 27.16
N GLU A 60 1.02 -0.04 25.84
CA GLU A 60 0.14 -0.94 25.09
C GLU A 60 0.75 -2.34 24.95
N VAL A 61 2.06 -2.43 24.71
CA VAL A 61 2.80 -3.70 24.71
C VAL A 61 2.67 -4.41 26.06
N LYS A 62 2.91 -3.70 27.16
CA LYS A 62 2.76 -4.23 28.52
C LYS A 62 1.34 -4.73 28.81
N LYS A 63 0.32 -4.06 28.28
CA LYS A 63 -1.06 -4.55 28.39
C LYS A 63 -1.22 -5.85 27.61
N ALA A 64 -0.81 -5.90 26.34
CA ALA A 64 -0.92 -7.11 25.54
C ALA A 64 -0.18 -8.30 26.18
N ASP A 65 1.01 -8.07 26.75
CA ASP A 65 1.76 -9.07 27.53
C ASP A 65 0.99 -9.51 28.79
N LYS A 66 0.48 -8.57 29.58
CA LYS A 66 -0.28 -8.85 30.82
C LYS A 66 -1.52 -9.71 30.55
N TYR A 67 -2.24 -9.43 29.46
CA TYR A 67 -3.44 -10.18 29.07
C TYR A 67 -3.11 -11.45 28.27
N LYS A 68 -1.83 -11.74 28.01
CA LYS A 68 -1.35 -12.86 27.19
C LYS A 68 -2.09 -12.93 25.85
N THR A 69 -2.26 -11.76 25.23
CA THR A 69 -3.04 -11.64 24.01
C THR A 69 -2.38 -12.48 22.91
N PRO A 70 -3.09 -13.44 22.29
CA PRO A 70 -2.49 -14.41 21.36
C PRO A 70 -2.31 -13.81 19.96
N ILE A 71 -1.34 -12.90 19.81
CA ILE A 71 -1.00 -12.21 18.56
C ILE A 71 0.44 -12.50 18.15
N LYS A 72 0.73 -12.25 16.87
CA LYS A 72 2.07 -12.33 16.28
C LYS A 72 2.68 -10.95 16.04
N ILE A 73 1.83 -9.99 15.71
CA ILE A 73 2.19 -8.58 15.52
C ILE A 73 1.20 -7.72 16.27
N LEU A 74 1.68 -6.68 16.96
CA LEU A 74 0.89 -5.60 17.51
C LEU A 74 1.12 -4.32 16.68
N ILE A 75 0.09 -3.83 16.01
CA ILE A 75 0.13 -2.57 15.25
C ILE A 75 -0.51 -1.47 16.09
N ILE A 76 0.25 -0.41 16.37
CA ILE A 76 -0.26 0.82 16.98
C ILE A 76 -0.62 1.80 15.86
N ALA A 77 -1.91 1.86 15.54
CA ALA A 77 -2.45 2.74 14.50
C ALA A 77 -2.84 4.09 15.11
N THR A 78 -2.27 5.19 14.59
CA THR A 78 -2.49 6.52 15.15
C THR A 78 -2.85 7.57 14.10
N THR A 79 -3.59 8.60 14.53
CA THR A 79 -3.86 9.81 13.74
C THR A 79 -2.78 10.88 13.91
N SER A 80 -1.71 10.59 14.64
CA SER A 80 -0.56 11.49 14.75
C SER A 80 0.25 11.51 13.43
N PRO A 81 0.90 12.64 13.10
CA PRO A 81 1.85 12.71 12.00
C PRO A 81 3.05 11.76 12.20
N SER A 82 3.70 11.42 11.10
CA SER A 82 4.92 10.62 11.11
C SER A 82 6.02 11.18 12.03
N SER A 83 6.67 10.28 12.78
CA SER A 83 7.77 10.61 13.69
C SER A 83 8.91 9.61 13.54
N ALA A 84 10.00 10.03 12.89
CA ALA A 84 11.18 9.19 12.68
C ALA A 84 11.85 8.72 13.98
N PRO A 85 12.01 9.57 15.02
CA PRO A 85 12.55 9.11 16.30
C PRO A 85 11.71 7.99 16.93
N LEU A 86 10.38 8.16 16.94
CA LEU A 86 9.47 7.15 17.48
C LEU A 86 9.53 5.86 16.68
N LEU A 87 9.46 5.95 15.35
CA LEU A 87 9.54 4.80 14.46
C LEU A 87 10.79 3.96 14.75
N HIS A 88 11.96 4.61 14.83
CA HIS A 88 13.21 3.93 15.14
C HIS A 88 13.19 3.24 16.52
N GLN A 89 12.67 3.93 17.55
CA GLN A 89 12.53 3.32 18.89
C GLN A 89 11.62 2.08 18.88
N VAL A 90 10.52 2.13 18.13
CA VAL A 90 9.60 1.00 17.98
C VAL A 90 10.27 -0.16 17.24
N GLN A 91 11.02 0.11 16.16
CA GLN A 91 11.77 -0.91 15.43
C GLN A 91 12.78 -1.64 16.32
N VAL A 92 13.61 -0.89 17.07
CA VAL A 92 14.59 -1.48 18.01
C VAL A 92 13.90 -2.36 19.06
N MET A 93 12.77 -1.91 19.60
CA MET A 93 11.98 -2.71 20.55
C MET A 93 11.40 -3.96 19.89
N SER A 94 10.91 -3.84 18.65
CA SER A 94 10.33 -4.95 17.89
C SER A 94 11.37 -6.04 17.61
N ASP A 95 12.55 -5.66 17.13
CA ASP A 95 13.66 -6.59 16.85
C ASP A 95 14.11 -7.32 18.12
N ALA A 96 14.21 -6.59 19.25
CA ALA A 96 14.56 -7.17 20.54
C ALA A 96 13.50 -8.18 21.03
N ARG A 97 12.22 -7.96 20.74
CA ARG A 97 11.12 -8.87 21.08
C ARG A 97 11.09 -10.09 20.16
N GLU A 98 11.33 -9.90 18.87
CA GLU A 98 11.42 -11.00 17.91
C GLU A 98 12.55 -11.96 18.28
N ALA A 99 13.72 -11.44 18.66
CA ALA A 99 14.85 -12.25 19.13
C ALA A 99 14.52 -13.09 20.38
N GLN A 100 13.52 -12.69 21.16
CA GLN A 100 13.02 -13.41 22.34
C GLN A 100 11.84 -14.35 22.01
N GLY A 101 11.43 -14.45 20.75
CA GLY A 101 10.28 -15.25 20.32
C GLY A 101 8.92 -14.66 20.75
N LEU A 102 8.89 -13.36 21.10
CA LEU A 102 7.68 -12.63 21.43
C LEU A 102 7.04 -12.02 20.17
N PHE A 103 5.84 -11.47 20.30
CA PHE A 103 5.22 -10.74 19.20
C PHE A 103 5.99 -9.45 18.87
N THR A 104 6.05 -9.12 17.59
CA THR A 104 6.65 -7.88 17.07
C THR A 104 5.70 -6.71 17.22
N VAL A 105 6.24 -5.49 17.15
CA VAL A 105 5.48 -4.26 17.35
C VAL A 105 5.74 -3.30 16.22
N GLU A 106 4.67 -2.75 15.65
CA GLU A 106 4.71 -1.78 14.56
C GLU A 106 3.93 -0.53 14.95
N VAL A 107 4.31 0.61 14.39
CA VAL A 107 3.56 1.86 14.52
C VAL A 107 3.18 2.33 13.12
N GLU A 108 1.93 2.72 12.95
CA GLU A 108 1.43 3.31 11.71
C GLU A 108 0.85 4.69 12.01
N PHE A 109 1.43 5.69 11.36
CA PHE A 109 1.02 7.08 11.46
C PHE A 109 -0.13 7.38 10.50
N TRP A 110 -0.66 8.60 10.58
CA TRP A 110 -1.78 8.99 9.75
C TRP A 110 -1.48 8.84 8.26
N GLU A 111 -0.30 9.24 7.83
CA GLU A 111 0.16 9.15 6.44
C GLU A 111 0.25 7.70 5.95
N ASP A 112 0.65 6.77 6.83
CA ASP A 112 0.70 5.33 6.51
C ASP A 112 -0.71 4.78 6.30
N ILE A 113 -1.65 5.16 7.17
CA ILE A 113 -3.05 4.75 7.09
C ILE A 113 -3.71 5.33 5.83
N GLU A 114 -3.42 6.60 5.49
CA GLU A 114 -3.88 7.22 4.24
C GLU A 114 -3.34 6.49 3.01
N ASN A 115 -2.04 6.16 3.01
CA ASN A 115 -1.43 5.38 1.93
C ASN A 115 -2.09 4.01 1.77
N ARG A 116 -2.43 3.34 2.87
CA ARG A 116 -3.21 2.09 2.82
C ARG A 116 -4.58 2.32 2.22
N ILE A 117 -5.33 3.33 2.66
CA ILE A 117 -6.66 3.64 2.11
C ILE A 117 -6.58 3.89 0.60
N ASN A 118 -5.58 4.66 0.16
CA ASN A 118 -5.38 5.02 -1.24
C ASN A 118 -4.92 3.86 -2.13
N SER A 119 -4.32 2.81 -1.53
CA SER A 119 -3.82 1.64 -2.27
C SER A 119 -4.89 0.61 -2.59
N PHE A 120 -6.08 0.69 -1.97
CA PHE A 120 -7.16 -0.28 -2.18
C PHE A 120 -8.45 0.43 -2.64
N ASN A 121 -8.91 0.11 -3.85
CA ASN A 121 -10.13 0.68 -4.42
C ASN A 121 -11.36 0.50 -3.51
N ALA A 122 -11.48 -0.65 -2.85
CA ALA A 122 -12.56 -0.92 -1.89
C ALA A 122 -12.56 0.04 -0.68
N LEU A 123 -11.39 0.54 -0.27
CA LEU A 123 -11.25 1.52 0.80
C LEU A 123 -11.44 2.95 0.26
N LEU A 124 -10.89 3.26 -0.91
CA LEU A 124 -11.05 4.55 -1.58
C LEU A 124 -12.52 4.96 -1.72
N ASP A 125 -13.36 4.05 -2.23
CA ASP A 125 -14.79 4.34 -2.41
C ASP A 125 -15.51 4.64 -1.08
N SER A 126 -15.06 4.01 0.01
CA SER A 126 -15.67 4.18 1.34
C SER A 126 -15.20 5.45 2.05
N TYR A 127 -13.91 5.77 1.97
CA TYR A 127 -13.28 6.79 2.82
C TYR A 127 -12.92 8.08 2.08
N ALA A 128 -12.72 8.01 0.76
CA ALA A 128 -12.40 9.16 -0.08
C ALA A 128 -13.23 9.16 -1.38
N PRO A 129 -14.58 9.12 -1.31
CA PRO A 129 -15.43 8.95 -2.49
C PRO A 129 -15.31 10.08 -3.52
N HIS A 130 -14.92 11.28 -3.08
CA HIS A 130 -14.72 12.45 -3.94
C HIS A 130 -13.27 12.63 -4.42
N SER A 131 -12.37 11.70 -4.09
CA SER A 131 -11.01 11.71 -4.62
C SER A 131 -11.01 11.42 -6.12
N ALA A 132 -9.98 11.90 -6.82
CA ALA A 132 -9.79 11.56 -8.23
C ALA A 132 -9.71 10.05 -8.43
N GLY A 133 -8.98 9.33 -7.57
CA GLY A 133 -8.87 7.87 -7.63
C GLY A 133 -10.22 7.15 -7.55
N ALA A 134 -11.07 7.52 -6.59
CA ALA A 134 -12.41 6.94 -6.47
C ALA A 134 -13.32 7.31 -7.68
N ALA A 135 -13.16 8.51 -8.23
CA ALA A 135 -13.88 8.90 -9.45
C ALA A 135 -13.46 8.06 -10.68
N TYR A 136 -12.16 7.82 -10.86
CA TYR A 136 -11.64 6.96 -11.92
C TYR A 136 -12.10 5.51 -11.76
N HIS A 137 -12.01 4.95 -10.56
CA HIS A 137 -12.46 3.58 -10.28
C HIS A 137 -13.94 3.36 -10.64
N ARG A 138 -14.82 4.32 -10.31
CA ARG A 138 -16.24 4.24 -10.71
C ARG A 138 -16.46 4.33 -12.22
N LEU A 139 -15.63 5.09 -12.93
CA LEU A 139 -15.68 5.15 -14.40
C LEU A 139 -15.22 3.83 -15.00
N GLU A 140 -14.15 3.24 -14.50
CA GLU A 140 -13.67 1.91 -14.94
C GLU A 140 -14.73 0.83 -14.71
N GLN A 141 -15.36 0.76 -13.53
CA GLN A 141 -16.45 -0.20 -13.28
C GLN A 141 -17.61 -0.04 -14.26
N LYS A 142 -17.98 1.21 -14.59
CA LYS A 142 -19.00 1.48 -15.59
C LYS A 142 -18.54 1.04 -16.98
N LEU A 143 -17.29 1.31 -17.33
CA LEU A 143 -16.70 0.92 -18.61
C LEU A 143 -16.68 -0.61 -18.76
N ASP A 144 -16.25 -1.34 -17.73
CA ASP A 144 -16.22 -2.80 -17.69
C ASP A 144 -17.63 -3.41 -17.78
N SER A 145 -18.65 -2.73 -17.26
CA SER A 145 -20.04 -3.16 -17.38
C SER A 145 -20.62 -2.98 -18.79
N VAL A 146 -20.02 -2.11 -19.61
CA VAL A 146 -20.49 -1.75 -20.95
C VAL A 146 -19.66 -2.43 -22.05
N LEU A 147 -18.36 -2.62 -21.83
CA LEU A 147 -17.46 -3.24 -22.79
C LEU A 147 -17.23 -4.73 -22.44
N PRO A 148 -17.33 -5.65 -23.40
CA PRO A 148 -16.87 -7.02 -23.20
C PRO A 148 -15.37 -7.01 -22.88
N ARG A 149 -14.94 -7.77 -21.86
CA ARG A 149 -13.51 -7.88 -21.50
C ARG A 149 -12.69 -8.22 -22.76
N PRO A 150 -11.48 -7.65 -22.94
CA PRO A 150 -10.69 -7.86 -24.15
C PRO A 150 -10.48 -9.34 -24.51
N ASP A 151 -10.42 -10.22 -23.50
CA ASP A 151 -10.30 -11.67 -23.68
C ASP A 151 -11.52 -12.35 -24.35
N SER A 152 -12.65 -11.65 -24.41
CA SER A 152 -13.90 -12.12 -25.04
C SER A 152 -14.10 -11.58 -26.45
N ILE A 153 -13.19 -10.75 -26.95
CA ILE A 153 -13.15 -10.33 -28.34
C ILE A 153 -12.21 -11.30 -29.07
N PRO A 154 -12.71 -12.19 -29.94
CA PRO A 154 -11.82 -12.97 -30.79
C PRO A 154 -10.97 -11.98 -31.58
N LEU A 155 -9.64 -12.06 -31.43
CA LEU A 155 -8.74 -11.32 -32.31
C LEU A 155 -9.15 -11.66 -33.74
N PRO A 156 -9.45 -10.67 -34.61
CA PRO A 156 -9.69 -10.97 -36.00
C PRO A 156 -8.47 -11.72 -36.50
N ALA A 157 -8.69 -12.89 -37.11
CA ALA A 157 -7.62 -13.63 -37.75
C ALA A 157 -6.92 -12.63 -38.69
N ILE A 158 -5.68 -12.28 -38.36
CA ILE A 158 -4.84 -11.50 -39.26
C ILE A 158 -4.69 -12.38 -40.49
N GLN A 159 -5.52 -12.16 -41.50
CA GLN A 159 -5.33 -12.75 -42.80
C GLN A 159 -4.05 -12.12 -43.31
N TYR A 160 -2.95 -12.88 -43.15
CA TYR A 160 -1.62 -12.53 -43.60
C TYR A 160 -1.72 -11.85 -44.96
N MET A 161 -1.51 -10.54 -45.02
CA MET A 161 -1.16 -9.91 -46.29
C MET A 161 0.12 -10.60 -46.75
N PRO A 162 0.18 -11.08 -48.01
CA PRO A 162 1.40 -11.68 -48.52
C PRO A 162 2.54 -10.66 -48.41
N ARG A 163 3.70 -11.10 -47.90
CA ARG A 163 4.90 -10.27 -47.81
C ARG A 163 5.11 -9.57 -49.16
N PRO A 164 5.23 -8.25 -49.22
CA PRO A 164 5.60 -7.58 -50.47
C PRO A 164 6.92 -8.17 -50.95
N LYS A 165 6.95 -8.59 -52.22
CA LYS A 165 8.18 -9.09 -52.87
C LYS A 165 9.24 -7.99 -52.75
N ALA A 166 10.46 -8.42 -52.44
CA ALA A 166 11.64 -7.61 -52.14
C ALA A 166 11.67 -6.28 -52.89
N LEU A 167 11.72 -5.17 -52.13
CA LEU A 167 12.11 -3.87 -52.65
C LEU A 167 13.50 -4.01 -53.27
N ARG A 168 13.57 -3.63 -54.55
CA ARG A 168 14.77 -3.59 -55.39
C ARG A 168 15.90 -2.89 -54.63
N SER A 169 17.07 -3.52 -54.61
CA SER A 169 18.28 -3.10 -53.89
C SER A 169 18.60 -1.60 -54.02
N TYR A 170 18.67 -0.91 -52.88
CA TYR A 170 19.19 0.46 -52.74
C TYR A 170 20.72 0.45 -52.89
N GLN A 171 21.26 1.33 -53.75
CA GLN A 171 22.69 1.49 -53.95
C GLN A 171 23.29 2.43 -52.87
N PRO A 172 24.44 2.12 -52.26
CA PRO A 172 24.98 2.90 -51.15
C PRO A 172 25.78 4.10 -51.65
N GLY A 173 25.19 5.31 -51.58
CA GLY A 173 25.87 6.56 -51.94
C GLY A 173 25.38 7.84 -51.27
N GLU A 174 24.19 7.87 -50.65
CA GLU A 174 23.58 9.13 -50.15
C GLU A 174 23.43 9.23 -48.62
N LEU A 175 24.20 8.48 -47.82
CA LEU A 175 24.14 8.58 -46.35
C LEU A 175 25.16 9.54 -45.72
N THR A 176 26.12 10.05 -46.49
CA THR A 176 27.20 10.90 -45.94
C THR A 176 26.80 12.36 -45.76
N GLN A 177 25.68 12.83 -46.33
CA GLN A 177 25.21 14.22 -46.17
C GLN A 177 24.24 14.42 -44.99
N LEU A 178 23.55 13.39 -44.51
CA LEU A 178 22.57 13.52 -43.41
C LEU A 178 23.17 13.39 -42.00
N ILE A 179 24.35 12.78 -41.85
CA ILE A 179 25.00 12.60 -40.55
C ILE A 179 25.73 13.89 -40.07
N ASN A 180 26.16 14.75 -40.99
CA ASN A 180 26.87 15.99 -40.62
C ASN A 180 25.96 17.12 -40.11
N LEU A 181 24.63 17.00 -40.24
CA LEU A 181 23.70 18.02 -39.76
C LEU A 181 23.34 17.86 -38.26
N PHE A 182 23.66 16.72 -37.63
CA PHE A 182 23.32 16.43 -36.23
C PHE A 182 24.46 16.58 -35.23
N ARG A 183 25.69 16.93 -35.65
CA ARG A 183 26.84 17.12 -34.74
C ARG A 183 27.05 18.54 -34.20
N HIS A 184 26.22 19.51 -34.61
CA HIS A 184 26.42 20.92 -34.23
C HIS A 184 25.46 21.48 -33.17
N ASN A 185 24.64 20.66 -32.50
CA ASN A 185 23.69 21.18 -31.50
C ASN A 185 23.68 20.42 -30.15
N SER A 186 24.86 20.09 -29.63
CA SER A 186 25.02 19.61 -28.25
C SER A 186 26.07 20.42 -27.50
N THR A 187 25.64 21.58 -26.99
CA THR A 187 26.25 22.24 -25.84
C THR A 187 25.14 22.85 -24.98
N ALA A 188 24.67 22.09 -24.00
CA ALA A 188 24.04 22.65 -22.80
C ALA A 188 24.39 21.72 -21.62
N ARG A 189 25.10 22.32 -20.66
CA ARG A 189 25.74 21.70 -19.50
C ARG A 189 24.72 21.18 -18.50
N MET A 190 25.04 20.03 -17.91
CA MET A 190 24.48 19.55 -16.65
C MET A 190 25.66 19.52 -15.66
N THR A 191 25.58 20.34 -14.61
CA THR A 191 26.54 20.34 -13.48
C THR A 191 25.79 19.98 -12.20
N CYS A 192 26.52 19.24 -11.36
CA CYS A 192 26.19 18.56 -10.11
C CYS A 192 25.26 19.28 -9.14
#